data_AF-A0ABD4QJB7-F1
#
_entry.id   AF-A0ABD4QJB7-F1
#
_cell.length_a   1.000
_cell.length_b   1.000
_cell.length_c   1.000
_cell.angle_alpha   90.00
_cell.angle_beta   90.00
_cell.angle_gamma   90.00
#
_symmetry.space_group_name_H-M   'P 1'
#
loop_
_entity.id
_entity.type
_entity.pdbx_description
1 polymer ?
#
loop_
_entity_poly.entity_id
_entity_poly.type
_entity_poly.pdbx_seq_one_letter_code
_entity_poly.pdbx_strand_id
1 'polypeptide(L)' 'MSELFSVPYFVDNLKQHIAMNQNEDKIHAMNAYYRSVVSTLVQDQLTKNAVVLKRIQHLDEAYQKVKKESE' A
#
# COMPACT_ATOMS: atom_id res chain seq x y z
N MET A 1 -16.61 6.01 2.88
CA MET A 1 -15.29 6.64 2.68
C MET A 1 -14.32 5.95 3.62
N SER A 2 -13.30 5.27 3.09
CA SER A 2 -12.26 4.63 3.88
C SER A 2 -11.38 5.71 4.53
N GLU A 3 -11.03 5.54 5.81
CA GLU A 3 -10.13 6.47 6.51
C GLU A 3 -8.74 6.49 5.83
N LEU A 4 -8.14 7.68 5.66
CA LEU A 4 -6.86 7.81 4.98
C LEU A 4 -5.77 6.98 5.66
N PHE A 5 -4.98 6.27 4.86
CA PHE A 5 -3.89 5.40 5.33
C PHE A 5 -4.32 4.28 6.29
N SER A 6 -5.61 3.93 6.29
CA SER A 6 -6.11 2.70 6.92
C SER A 6 -5.84 1.49 6.02
N VAL A 7 -5.95 0.28 6.58
CA VAL A 7 -5.86 -0.97 5.82
C VAL A 7 -6.82 -0.99 4.61
N PRO A 8 -8.14 -0.73 4.75
CA PRO A 8 -9.05 -0.75 3.60
C PRO A 8 -8.69 0.31 2.54
N TYR A 9 -8.20 1.49 2.96
CA TYR A 9 -7.69 2.49 2.02
C TYR A 9 -6.56 1.94 1.15
N PHE A 10 -5.57 1.27 1.75
CA PHE A 10 -4.47 0.69 0.98
C PHE A 10 -4.88 -0.51 0.13
N VAL A 11 -5.84 -1.33 0.60
CA VAL A 11 -6.39 -2.45 -0.19
C VAL A 11 -7.04 -1.92 -1.48
N ASP A 12 -7.89 -0.90 -1.38
CA ASP A 12 -8.58 -0.32 -2.53
C ASP A 12 -7.57 0.26 -3.54
N ASN A 13 -6.58 1.01 -3.06
CA ASN A 13 -5.54 1.58 -3.91
C ASN A 13 -4.63 0.52 -4.56
N LEU A 14 -4.26 -0.54 -3.83
CA LEU A 14 -3.50 -1.67 -4.40
C LEU A 14 -4.28 -2.33 -5.54
N LYS A 15 -5.57 -2.61 -5.34
CA LYS A 15 -6.43 -3.20 -6.37
C LYS A 15 -6.56 -2.30 -7.60
N GLN A 16 -6.72 -0.99 -7.40
CA GLN A 16 -6.74 -0.01 -8.50
C GLN A 16 -5.41 0.03 -9.25
N HIS A 17 -4.28 0.06 -8.53
CA HIS A 17 -2.95 0.09 -9.16
C HIS A 17 -2.67 -1.16 -9.99
N ILE A 18 -3.05 -2.33 -9.50
CA ILE A 18 -2.95 -3.60 -10.24
C ILE A 18 -3.84 -3.56 -11.49
N ALA A 19 -5.09 -3.08 -11.36
CA ALA A 19 -6.04 -3.00 -12.47
C ALA A 19 -5.58 -2.03 -13.57
N MET A 20 -4.84 -0.98 -13.22
CA MET A 20 -4.26 -0.02 -14.16
C MET A 20 -2.98 -0.54 -14.84
N ASN A 21 -2.24 -1.45 -14.21
CA ASN A 21 -0.97 -1.99 -14.70
C ASN A 21 -1.11 -3.45 -15.14
N GLN A 22 -2.07 -3.73 -16.04
CA GLN A 22 -2.34 -5.10 -16.53
C GLN A 22 -1.17 -5.73 -17.30
N ASN A 23 -0.20 -4.93 -17.72
CA ASN A 23 0.99 -5.39 -18.44
C ASN A 23 2.09 -5.91 -17.52
N GLU A 24 2.00 -5.65 -16.21
CA GLU A 24 2.95 -6.15 -15.22
C GLU A 24 2.37 -7.33 -14.44
N ASP A 25 3.25 -8.23 -14.00
CA ASP A 25 2.87 -9.28 -13.06
C ASP A 25 2.28 -8.64 -11.80
N LYS A 26 1.19 -9.22 -11.28
CA LYS A 26 0.44 -8.68 -10.15
C LYS A 26 1.34 -8.42 -8.95
N ILE A 27 2.24 -9.35 -8.64
CA ILE A 27 3.18 -9.22 -7.52
C ILE A 27 4.18 -8.09 -7.78
N HIS A 28 4.60 -7.89 -9.02
CA HIS A 28 5.49 -6.79 -9.40
C HIS A 28 4.81 -5.43 -9.25
N ALA A 29 3.57 -5.29 -9.73
CA ALA A 29 2.77 -4.09 -9.55
C ALA A 29 2.53 -3.78 -8.06
N MET A 30 2.22 -4.80 -7.25
CA MET A 30 2.08 -4.64 -5.80
C MET A 30 3.38 -4.19 -5.13
N ASN A 31 4.53 -4.75 -5.53
CA ASN A 31 5.84 -4.38 -4.98
C ASN A 31 6.23 -2.95 -5.36
N ALA A 32 5.97 -2.56 -6.61
CA ALA A 32 6.21 -1.20 -7.10
C ALA A 32 5.39 -0.17 -6.31
N TYR A 33 4.10 -0.44 -6.12
CA TYR A 33 3.23 0.39 -5.29
C TYR A 33 3.73 0.47 -3.85
N TYR A 34 4.02 -0.67 -3.22
CA TYR A 34 4.50 -0.73 -1.84
C TYR A 34 5.74 0.14 -1.63
N ARG A 35 6.75 -0.02 -2.51
CA ARG A 35 8.00 0.75 -2.43
C ARG A 35 7.76 2.26 -2.59
N SER A 36 6.89 2.65 -3.52
CA SER A 36 6.56 4.06 -3.77
C SER A 36 5.89 4.70 -2.56
N VAL A 37 4.89 4.02 -1.97
CA VAL A 37 4.17 4.52 -0.80
C VAL A 37 5.07 4.58 0.42
N VAL A 38 5.87 3.55 0.70
CA VAL A 38 6.82 3.58 1.82
C VAL A 38 7.82 4.72 1.67
N SER A 39 8.39 4.91 0.47
CA SER A 39 9.31 6.03 0.21
C SER A 39 8.65 7.38 0.51
N THR A 40 7.39 7.56 0.10
CA THR A 40 6.63 8.79 0.35
C THR A 40 6.37 8.99 1.85
N LEU A 41 5.98 7.93 2.56
CA LEU A 41 5.71 7.99 4.01
C LEU A 41 6.97 8.28 4.84
N VAL A 42 8.13 7.77 4.42
CA VAL A 42 9.41 7.98 5.10
C VAL A 42 9.98 9.38 4.80
N GLN A 43 9.74 9.92 3.62
CA GLN A 43 10.17 11.28 3.27
C GLN A 43 9.32 12.36 3.96
N ASP A 44 8.13 12.02 4.45
CA ASP A 44 7.28 12.94 5.22
C ASP A 44 7.94 13.34 6.55
N GLN A 45 8.56 14.53 6.56
CA GLN A 45 9.23 15.11 7.74
C GLN A 45 8.26 15.76 8.74
N LEU A 46 6.98 15.92 8.38
CA LEU A 46 6.00 16.63 9.21
C LEU A 46 5.23 15.67 10.13
N THR A 47 5.11 14.40 9.74
CA THR A 47 4.40 13.38 10.51
C THR A 47 5.32 12.72 11.54
N LYS A 48 4.83 12.54 12.78
CA LYS A 48 5.57 11.81 13.83
C LYS A 48 5.95 10.40 13.37
N ASN A 49 7.19 9.96 13.65
CA ASN A 49 7.68 8.62 13.29
C ASN A 49 6.74 7.47 13.69
N ALA A 50 6.11 7.56 14.87
CA ALA A 50 5.16 6.55 15.33
C ALA A 50 3.92 6.43 14.41
N VAL A 51 3.45 7.55 13.86
CA VAL A 51 2.32 7.58 12.91
C VAL A 51 2.76 7.04 11.55
N VAL A 52 3.96 7.40 11.08
CA VAL A 52 4.55 6.85 9.86
C VAL A 52 4.66 5.33 9.94
N LEU A 53 5.20 4.80 11.04
CA LEU A 53 5.31 3.35 11.26
C LEU A 53 3.94 2.68 11.27
N LYS A 54 2.93 3.26 11.94
CA LYS A 54 1.57 2.71 11.93
C LYS A 54 0.97 2.66 10.52
N ARG A 55 1.20 3.69 9.70
CA ARG A 55 0.75 3.70 8.30
C ARG A 55 1.45 2.62 7.46
N ILE A 56 2.75 2.41 7.68
CA ILE A 56 3.50 1.33 7.02
C ILE A 56 2.98 -0.05 7.45
N GLN A 57 2.65 -0.25 8.73
CA GLN A 57 2.02 -1.48 9.21
C GLN A 57 0.67 -1.74 8.53
N HIS A 58 -0.19 -0.72 8.41
CA HIS A 58 -1.44 -0.85 7.68
C HIS A 58 -1.24 -1.20 6.21
N LEU A 59 -0.21 -0.63 5.56
CA LEU A 59 0.15 -0.96 4.18
C LEU A 59 0.62 -2.41 4.06
N ASP A 60 1.39 -2.91 5.02
CA ASP A 60 1.85 -4.30 5.05
C ASP A 60 0.68 -5.28 5.20
N GLU A 61 -0.24 -5.02 6.13
CA GLU A 61 -1.45 -5.81 6.28
C GLU A 61 -2.31 -5.83 5.00
N ALA A 62 -2.45 -4.68 4.34
CA ALA A 62 -3.18 -4.57 3.08
C ALA A 62 -2.50 -5.37 1.96
N TYR A 63 -1.17 -5.28 1.85
CA TYR A 63 -0.39 -6.04 0.89
C TYR A 63 -0.60 -7.55 1.07
N GLN A 64 -0.47 -8.05 2.31
CA GLN A 64 -0.64 -9.48 2.59
C GLN A 64 -2.07 -9.97 2.30
N LYS A 65 -3.09 -9.15 2.58
CA LYS A 65 -4.48 -9.46 2.24
C LYS A 65 -4.67 -9.59 0.74
N VAL A 66 -4.26 -8.59 -0.03
CA VAL A 66 -4.41 -8.59 -1.50
C VAL A 66 -3.61 -9.73 -2.12
N LYS A 67 -2.42 -10.03 -1.60
CA LYS A 67 -1.60 -11.15 -2.08
C LYS A 67 -2.32 -12.49 -1.89
N LYS A 68 -2.87 -12.74 -0.69
CA LYS A 68 -3.64 -13.97 -0.39
C LYS A 68 -4.93 -14.11 -1.17
N GLU A 69 -5.62 -13.01 -1.50
CA GLU A 69 -6.80 -13.03 -2.39
C GLU A 69 -6.46 -13.42 -3.85
N SER A 70 -5.18 -13.47 -4.19
CA SER A 70 -4.68 -13.75 -5.56
C SER A 70 -4.19 -15.17 -5.76
N GLU A 71 -4.01 -15.92 -4.67
CA GLU A 71 -3.66 -17.34 -4.66
C GLU A 71 -4.93 -18.19 -4.80
#